data_AF-A0A357FVU7-F1
#
_entry.id   AF-A0A357FVU7-F1
#
_cell.length_a   1.000
_cell.length_b   1.000
_cell.length_c   1.000
_cell.angle_alpha   90.00
_cell.angle_beta   90.00
_cell.angle_gamma   90.00
#
_symmetry.space_group_name_H-M   'P 1'
#
loop_
_entity.id
_entity.type
_entity.pdbx_description
1 polymer ?
#
loop_
_entity_poly.entity_id
_entity_poly.type
_entity_poly.pdbx_seq_one_letter_code
_entity_poly.pdbx_strand_id
1 'polypeptide(L)'
;SASLLSTLAQNDAYRAEFVDHKFVHGMIAAGYTGRKGKGGFYRLNPDNPKAKEKQALSIQADSFAETHYKVSDKKIAEGLASVAAGKKGLRAVVETDDEGGRYAWKVLSKTLAYAATLVGEIADTVFDIDEGMKLGYNWKYGPFEMIDALGAKWFAEKLGKEGIAVPAILQKLGDGKFYRIENGRYQYFGTDGQYHDVVRPEGVLLLRDIRLSSEPLMKNASASVWDIGDGVLCFEHTSKMNTFDEQIFELLHKSIKTIGDGKGQYKALVIYNEGSNFSAGANLGLAMFAINVALWPQVEEFVVGGQKAFMALKFAPFPVVSAPSGMALGGGCEILLASDAVQA
;
A
#
# COMPACT_ATOMS: atom_id res chain seq x y z
N SER A 1 -20.85 -0.60 -18.85
CA SER A 1 -19.91 0.10 -19.75
C SER A 1 -20.56 1.22 -20.55
N ALA A 2 -21.83 1.12 -20.97
CA ALA A 2 -22.52 2.19 -21.71
C ALA A 2 -22.42 3.58 -21.06
N SER A 3 -22.53 3.66 -19.73
CA SER A 3 -22.36 4.90 -18.97
C SER A 3 -20.96 5.51 -19.13
N LEU A 4 -19.89 4.71 -18.96
CA LEU A 4 -18.51 5.20 -19.14
C LEU A 4 -18.24 5.61 -20.59
N LEU A 5 -18.65 4.78 -21.56
CA LEU A 5 -18.47 5.12 -22.97
C LEU A 5 -19.28 6.36 -23.40
N SER A 6 -20.36 6.71 -22.70
CA SER A 6 -21.11 7.93 -23.00
C SER A 6 -20.38 9.21 -22.59
N THR A 7 -19.41 9.14 -21.68
CA THR A 7 -18.70 10.29 -21.14
C THR A 7 -17.29 10.49 -21.72
N LEU A 8 -16.77 9.51 -22.46
CA LEU A 8 -15.44 9.59 -23.08
C LEU A 8 -15.49 10.27 -24.45
N ALA A 9 -14.42 10.96 -24.84
CA ALA A 9 -14.28 11.51 -26.20
C ALA A 9 -14.29 10.38 -27.26
N GLN A 10 -14.73 10.66 -28.49
CA GLN A 10 -14.85 9.64 -29.55
C GLN A 10 -13.51 8.99 -29.94
N ASN A 11 -12.42 9.74 -29.79
CA ASN A 11 -11.04 9.32 -30.06
C ASN A 11 -10.32 8.75 -28.83
N ASP A 12 -11.01 8.57 -27.71
CA ASP A 12 -10.42 8.02 -26.49
C ASP A 12 -9.93 6.58 -26.69
N ALA A 13 -8.69 6.30 -26.26
CA ALA A 13 -8.05 5.00 -26.45
C ALA A 13 -8.78 3.84 -25.76
N TYR A 14 -9.52 4.08 -24.66
CA TYR A 14 -10.32 3.06 -24.00
C TYR A 14 -11.41 2.50 -24.94
N ARG A 15 -11.92 3.29 -25.88
CA ARG A 15 -12.94 2.83 -26.83
C ARG A 15 -12.43 1.72 -27.75
N ALA A 16 -11.16 1.78 -28.16
CA ALA A 16 -10.53 0.76 -29.00
C ALA A 16 -10.27 -0.55 -28.24
N GLU A 17 -10.10 -0.45 -26.92
CA GLU A 17 -9.82 -1.56 -26.02
C GLU A 17 -11.09 -2.20 -25.43
N PHE A 18 -12.21 -1.47 -25.44
CA PHE A 18 -13.46 -1.94 -24.88
C PHE A 18 -14.02 -3.12 -25.70
N VAL A 19 -14.19 -4.26 -25.02
CA VAL A 19 -14.85 -5.45 -25.56
C VAL A 19 -16.11 -5.73 -24.74
N ASP A 20 -17.26 -5.76 -25.41
CA ASP A 20 -18.52 -6.16 -24.78
C ASP A 20 -18.68 -7.68 -24.82
N HIS A 21 -18.45 -8.33 -23.67
CA HIS A 21 -18.55 -9.77 -23.56
C HIS A 21 -19.99 -10.21 -23.28
N LYS A 22 -20.63 -10.87 -24.25
CA LYS A 22 -22.03 -11.33 -24.17
C LYS A 22 -22.34 -12.19 -22.94
N PHE A 23 -21.39 -13.01 -22.50
CA PHE A 23 -21.59 -13.85 -21.30
C PHE A 23 -21.86 -13.01 -20.04
N VAL A 24 -21.33 -11.78 -19.92
CA VAL A 24 -21.57 -10.90 -18.78
C VAL A 24 -23.04 -10.49 -18.70
N HIS A 25 -23.66 -10.19 -19.84
CA HIS A 25 -25.10 -9.90 -19.91
C HIS A 25 -25.92 -11.13 -19.52
N GLY A 26 -25.53 -12.31 -19.99
CA GLY A 26 -26.15 -13.59 -19.61
C GLY A 26 -26.09 -13.85 -18.10
N MET A 27 -24.94 -13.59 -17.46
CA MET A 27 -24.79 -13.68 -16.01
C MET A 27 -25.75 -12.75 -15.27
N ILE A 28 -25.80 -11.47 -15.68
CA ILE A 28 -26.67 -10.47 -15.05
C ILE A 28 -28.15 -10.87 -15.19
N ALA A 29 -28.58 -11.24 -16.39
CA ALA A 29 -29.96 -11.68 -16.66
C ALA A 29 -30.36 -12.91 -15.83
N ALA A 30 -29.43 -13.84 -15.59
CA ALA A 30 -29.66 -15.02 -14.76
C ALA A 30 -29.59 -14.76 -13.24
N GLY A 31 -29.26 -13.54 -12.82
CA GLY A 31 -29.17 -13.12 -11.41
C GLY A 31 -27.79 -13.28 -10.76
N TYR A 32 -26.73 -13.49 -11.55
CA TYR A 32 -25.34 -13.58 -11.10
C TYR A 32 -24.67 -12.20 -11.06
N THR A 33 -25.05 -11.39 -10.08
CA THR A 33 -24.62 -9.98 -9.91
C THR A 33 -23.51 -9.79 -8.85
N GLY A 34 -22.76 -10.85 -8.54
CA GLY A 34 -21.70 -10.83 -7.53
C GLY A 34 -22.23 -11.14 -6.13
N ARG A 35 -21.67 -10.49 -5.10
CA ARG A 35 -21.94 -10.81 -3.68
C ARG A 35 -23.40 -10.60 -3.25
N LYS A 36 -24.14 -9.73 -3.95
CA LYS A 36 -25.55 -9.42 -3.64
C LYS A 36 -26.56 -10.32 -4.35
N GLY A 37 -26.12 -11.13 -5.32
CA GLY A 37 -26.98 -12.03 -6.11
C GLY A 37 -26.69 -13.50 -5.84
N LYS A 38 -26.93 -14.35 -6.84
CA LYS A 38 -26.64 -15.80 -6.80
C LYS A 38 -25.14 -16.14 -6.80
N GLY A 39 -24.28 -15.13 -6.89
CA GLY A 39 -22.83 -15.24 -7.10
C GLY A 39 -22.37 -14.40 -8.28
N GLY A 40 -21.07 -14.49 -8.60
CA GLY A 40 -20.48 -13.86 -9.79
C GLY A 40 -19.48 -14.82 -10.44
N PHE A 41 -18.32 -14.33 -10.89
CA PHE A 41 -17.24 -15.22 -11.36
C PHE A 41 -16.85 -16.31 -10.35
N TYR A 42 -17.10 -16.06 -9.07
CA TYR A 42 -17.06 -17.06 -8.01
C TYR A 42 -18.40 -17.11 -7.26
N ARG A 43 -18.72 -18.28 -6.73
CA ARG A 43 -19.85 -18.49 -5.82
C ARG A 43 -19.52 -19.54 -4.75
N LEU A 44 -20.30 -19.58 -3.69
CA LEU A 44 -20.34 -20.79 -2.85
C LEU A 44 -21.29 -21.79 -3.52
N ASN A 45 -20.98 -23.08 -3.39
CA ASN A 45 -21.82 -24.14 -3.95
C ASN A 45 -23.25 -24.01 -3.39
N PRO A 46 -24.26 -23.71 -4.23
CA PRO A 46 -25.63 -23.53 -3.78
C PRO A 46 -26.26 -24.84 -3.30
N ASP A 47 -25.79 -25.97 -3.80
CA ASP A 47 -26.31 -27.30 -3.49
C ASP A 47 -25.78 -27.81 -2.14
N ASN A 48 -24.67 -27.24 -1.64
CA ASN A 48 -24.12 -27.55 -0.32
C ASN A 48 -23.58 -26.31 0.41
N PRO A 49 -24.46 -25.42 0.91
CA PRO A 49 -24.05 -24.15 1.53
C PRO A 49 -23.21 -24.34 2.80
N LYS A 50 -23.42 -25.43 3.54
CA LYS A 50 -22.70 -25.72 4.80
C LYS A 50 -21.24 -26.07 4.56
N ALA A 51 -20.91 -26.72 3.44
CA ALA A 51 -19.54 -27.09 3.10
C ALA A 51 -18.67 -25.87 2.77
N LYS A 52 -19.25 -24.70 2.50
CA LYS A 52 -18.55 -23.48 2.07
C LYS A 52 -17.61 -23.75 0.87
N GLU A 53 -17.97 -24.70 0.02
CA GLU A 53 -17.19 -25.04 -1.17
C GLU A 53 -17.26 -23.87 -2.15
N LYS A 54 -16.10 -23.34 -2.52
CA LYS A 54 -16.00 -22.26 -3.50
C LYS A 54 -15.97 -22.84 -4.91
N GLN A 55 -16.83 -22.31 -5.77
CA GLN A 55 -16.85 -22.62 -7.20
C GLN A 55 -16.39 -21.39 -8.00
N ALA A 56 -15.75 -21.65 -9.14
CA ALA A 56 -15.32 -20.66 -10.11
C ALA A 56 -16.01 -20.92 -11.45
N LEU A 57 -16.43 -19.86 -12.13
CA LEU A 57 -16.99 -19.94 -13.47
C LEU A 57 -15.86 -20.17 -14.47
N SER A 58 -15.93 -21.27 -15.24
CA SER A 58 -15.08 -21.43 -16.42
C SER A 58 -15.61 -20.50 -17.52
N ILE A 59 -14.86 -19.44 -17.84
CA ILE A 59 -15.29 -18.39 -18.76
C ILE A 59 -15.28 -18.92 -20.20
N GLN A 60 -16.41 -18.76 -20.88
CA GLN A 60 -16.53 -18.88 -22.33
C GLN A 60 -17.05 -17.55 -22.86
N ALA A 61 -16.36 -16.97 -23.85
CA ALA A 61 -16.61 -15.59 -24.26
C ALA A 61 -18.03 -15.35 -24.82
N ASP A 62 -18.61 -16.38 -25.46
CA ASP A 62 -19.83 -16.23 -26.25
C ASP A 62 -21.12 -16.41 -25.46
N SER A 63 -21.10 -17.17 -24.36
CA SER A 63 -22.32 -17.49 -23.61
C SER A 63 -22.05 -17.81 -22.13
N PHE A 64 -23.08 -17.55 -21.32
CA PHE A 64 -23.12 -17.96 -19.92
C PHE A 64 -23.94 -19.25 -19.79
N ALA A 65 -23.39 -20.24 -19.07
CA ALA A 65 -24.12 -21.41 -18.61
C ALA A 65 -23.75 -21.70 -17.15
N GLU A 66 -24.77 -21.91 -16.31
CA GLU A 66 -24.55 -22.23 -14.90
C GLU A 66 -23.81 -23.56 -14.69
N THR A 67 -23.94 -24.49 -15.63
CA THR A 67 -23.20 -25.77 -15.62
C THR A 67 -21.69 -25.61 -15.78
N HIS A 68 -21.19 -24.41 -16.11
CA HIS A 68 -19.75 -24.13 -16.23
C HIS A 68 -19.07 -23.80 -14.90
N TYR A 69 -19.81 -23.69 -13.79
CA TYR A 69 -19.19 -23.60 -12.47
C TYR A 69 -18.50 -24.91 -12.11
N LYS A 70 -17.24 -24.81 -11.69
CA LYS A 70 -16.43 -25.93 -11.20
C LYS A 70 -15.89 -25.61 -9.83
N VAL A 71 -15.54 -26.62 -9.05
CA VAL A 71 -14.82 -26.44 -7.78
C VAL A 71 -13.57 -25.60 -8.05
N SER A 72 -13.37 -24.52 -7.30
CA SER A 72 -12.25 -23.62 -7.53
C SER A 72 -10.95 -24.29 -7.13
N ASP A 73 -10.04 -24.48 -8.07
CA ASP A 73 -8.70 -24.99 -7.79
C ASP A 73 -7.71 -23.84 -7.64
N LYS A 74 -7.32 -23.56 -6.39
CA LYS A 74 -6.33 -22.52 -6.08
C LYS A 74 -4.90 -22.91 -6.50
N LYS A 75 -4.62 -24.21 -6.64
CA LYS A 75 -3.29 -24.72 -6.95
C LYS A 75 -2.82 -24.34 -8.35
N ILE A 76 -3.77 -24.10 -9.26
CA ILE A 76 -3.48 -23.63 -10.62
C ILE A 76 -2.70 -22.31 -10.57
N ALA A 77 -3.16 -21.35 -9.76
CA ALA A 77 -2.48 -20.06 -9.61
C ALA A 77 -1.21 -20.18 -8.75
N GLU A 78 -1.26 -20.92 -7.65
CA GLU A 78 -0.11 -21.08 -6.73
C GLU A 78 1.09 -21.79 -7.37
N GLY A 79 0.87 -22.61 -8.40
CA GLY A 79 1.92 -23.30 -9.15
C GLY A 79 2.63 -22.45 -10.21
N LEU A 80 2.15 -21.24 -10.51
CA LEU A 80 2.76 -20.38 -11.53
C LEU A 80 4.08 -19.77 -11.04
N ALA A 81 5.09 -19.80 -11.91
CA ALA A 81 6.39 -19.20 -11.62
C ALA A 81 6.27 -17.68 -11.42
N SER A 82 5.34 -17.03 -12.12
CA SER A 82 5.10 -15.59 -12.02
C SER A 82 4.56 -15.18 -10.64
N VAL A 83 3.83 -16.05 -9.95
CA VAL A 83 3.40 -15.82 -8.56
C VAL A 83 4.60 -15.84 -7.61
N ALA A 84 5.51 -16.79 -7.77
CA ALA A 84 6.76 -16.83 -7.01
C ALA A 84 7.67 -15.62 -7.35
N ALA A 85 7.70 -15.21 -8.61
CA ALA A 85 8.46 -14.06 -9.10
C ALA A 85 7.99 -12.73 -8.48
N GLY A 86 6.75 -12.64 -7.98
CA GLY A 86 6.24 -11.46 -7.28
C GLY A 86 7.11 -11.01 -6.11
N LYS A 87 7.82 -11.93 -5.44
CA LYS A 87 8.79 -11.60 -4.37
C LYS A 87 9.99 -10.80 -4.87
N LYS A 88 10.30 -10.89 -6.18
CA LYS A 88 11.37 -10.16 -6.86
C LYS A 88 10.90 -8.84 -7.49
N GLY A 89 9.61 -8.51 -7.35
CA GLY A 89 9.02 -7.27 -7.85
C GLY A 89 8.25 -7.39 -9.15
N LEU A 90 7.60 -6.30 -9.54
CA LEU A 90 6.63 -6.25 -10.65
C LEU A 90 7.23 -6.68 -11.99
N ARG A 91 8.48 -6.24 -12.28
CA ARG A 91 9.18 -6.58 -13.52
C ARG A 91 9.38 -8.09 -13.69
N ALA A 92 9.80 -8.77 -12.63
CA ALA A 92 10.03 -10.20 -12.67
C ALA A 92 8.75 -10.99 -12.99
N VAL A 93 7.59 -10.51 -12.51
CA VAL A 93 6.28 -11.11 -12.83
C VAL A 93 6.00 -11.03 -14.33
N VAL A 94 6.11 -9.84 -14.91
CA VAL A 94 5.76 -9.61 -16.34
C VAL A 94 6.80 -10.11 -17.34
N GLU A 95 8.01 -10.43 -16.87
CA GLU A 95 9.05 -11.11 -17.66
C GLU A 95 8.96 -12.64 -17.57
N THR A 96 8.17 -13.19 -16.64
CA THR A 96 8.01 -14.64 -16.53
C THR A 96 7.12 -15.16 -17.66
N ASP A 97 7.64 -16.08 -18.47
CA ASP A 97 6.91 -16.65 -19.61
C ASP A 97 5.96 -17.79 -19.23
N ASP A 98 5.03 -17.49 -18.33
CA ASP A 98 3.89 -18.33 -18.01
C ASP A 98 2.56 -17.60 -18.22
N GLU A 99 1.44 -18.29 -18.00
CA GLU A 99 0.11 -17.70 -18.19
C GLU A 99 -0.10 -16.46 -17.31
N GLY A 100 0.39 -16.48 -16.07
CA GLY A 100 0.26 -15.38 -15.13
C GLY A 100 1.10 -14.16 -15.52
N GLY A 101 2.33 -14.36 -15.99
CA GLY A 101 3.21 -13.28 -16.44
C GLY A 101 2.70 -12.63 -17.73
N ARG A 102 2.21 -13.43 -18.69
CA ARG A 102 1.56 -12.92 -19.90
C ARG A 102 0.27 -12.16 -19.59
N TYR A 103 -0.55 -12.67 -18.65
CA TYR A 103 -1.75 -11.98 -18.18
C TYR A 103 -1.41 -10.65 -17.52
N ALA A 104 -0.46 -10.65 -16.57
CA ALA A 104 -0.02 -9.46 -15.87
C ALA A 104 0.50 -8.39 -16.85
N TRP A 105 1.34 -8.79 -17.80
CA TRP A 105 1.82 -7.88 -18.84
C TRP A 105 0.68 -7.30 -19.68
N LYS A 106 -0.26 -8.14 -20.16
CA LYS A 106 -1.39 -7.69 -20.99
C LYS A 106 -2.29 -6.68 -20.28
N VAL A 107 -2.48 -6.82 -18.98
CA VAL A 107 -3.27 -5.88 -18.16
C VAL A 107 -2.47 -4.60 -17.91
N LEU A 108 -1.23 -4.73 -17.44
CA LEU A 108 -0.42 -3.59 -17.02
C LEU A 108 0.02 -2.74 -18.20
N SER A 109 0.42 -3.32 -19.33
CA SER A 109 0.87 -2.56 -20.51
C SER A 109 -0.22 -1.60 -20.98
N LYS A 110 -1.45 -2.08 -21.10
CA LYS A 110 -2.62 -1.27 -21.50
C LYS A 110 -2.98 -0.23 -20.45
N THR A 111 -3.06 -0.64 -19.19
CA THR A 111 -3.49 0.26 -18.10
C THR A 111 -2.49 1.39 -17.88
N LEU A 112 -1.20 1.07 -17.83
CA LEU A 112 -0.13 2.05 -17.58
C LEU A 112 0.11 2.95 -18.80
N ALA A 113 0.06 2.40 -20.03
CA ALA A 113 0.16 3.21 -21.23
C ALA A 113 -1.01 4.20 -21.34
N TYR A 114 -2.23 3.74 -21.05
CA TYR A 114 -3.41 4.60 -21.04
C TYR A 114 -3.34 5.68 -19.96
N ALA A 115 -2.93 5.34 -18.73
CA ALA A 115 -2.73 6.35 -17.69
C ALA A 115 -1.72 7.43 -18.12
N ALA A 116 -0.63 7.03 -18.78
CA ALA A 116 0.39 7.95 -19.29
C ALA A 116 -0.08 8.82 -20.47
N THR A 117 -1.15 8.47 -21.18
CA THR A 117 -1.75 9.36 -22.20
C THR A 117 -2.67 10.43 -21.60
N LEU A 118 -3.13 10.25 -20.36
CA LEU A 118 -4.11 11.13 -19.72
C LEU A 118 -3.49 12.26 -18.89
N VAL A 119 -2.16 12.30 -18.77
CA VAL A 119 -1.45 13.37 -18.03
C VAL A 119 -1.62 14.70 -18.76
N GLY A 120 -2.11 15.71 -18.04
CA GLY A 120 -2.47 17.02 -18.57
C GLY A 120 -3.87 17.08 -19.19
N GLU A 121 -4.62 15.97 -19.22
CA GLU A 121 -6.02 15.94 -19.66
C GLU A 121 -6.98 15.75 -18.48
N ILE A 122 -6.77 14.70 -17.66
CA ILE A 122 -7.66 14.39 -16.53
C ILE A 122 -7.09 14.86 -15.18
N ALA A 123 -5.78 15.12 -15.14
CA ALA A 123 -5.04 15.56 -13.99
C ALA A 123 -3.77 16.28 -14.46
N ASP A 124 -3.35 17.31 -13.74
CA ASP A 124 -2.25 18.18 -14.16
C ASP A 124 -0.89 17.47 -14.11
N THR A 125 -0.71 16.53 -13.17
CA THR A 125 0.58 15.91 -12.90
C THR A 125 0.51 14.38 -12.82
N VAL A 126 1.66 13.72 -13.02
CA VAL A 126 1.80 12.27 -12.78
C VAL A 126 1.57 11.91 -11.31
N PHE A 127 1.92 12.83 -10.41
CA PHE A 127 1.72 12.66 -8.96
C PHE A 127 0.23 12.62 -8.61
N ASP A 128 -0.58 13.51 -9.17
CA ASP A 128 -2.03 13.55 -8.90
C ASP A 128 -2.76 12.31 -9.39
N ILE A 129 -2.35 11.75 -10.54
CA ILE A 129 -2.88 10.48 -11.04
C ILE A 129 -2.53 9.34 -10.08
N ASP A 130 -1.27 9.26 -9.64
CA ASP A 130 -0.83 8.24 -8.70
C ASP A 130 -1.56 8.33 -7.35
N GLU A 131 -1.69 9.53 -6.78
CA GLU A 131 -2.46 9.76 -5.56
C GLU A 131 -3.95 9.43 -5.75
N GLY A 132 -4.55 9.82 -6.87
CA GLY A 132 -5.93 9.49 -7.19
C GLY A 132 -6.19 7.98 -7.24
N MET A 133 -5.25 7.21 -7.80
CA MET A 133 -5.35 5.75 -7.83
C MET A 133 -5.10 5.12 -6.44
N LYS A 134 -4.15 5.63 -5.67
CA LYS A 134 -3.84 5.13 -4.33
C LYS A 134 -4.98 5.41 -3.35
N LEU A 135 -5.47 6.66 -3.29
CA LEU A 135 -6.49 7.11 -2.34
C LEU A 135 -7.91 6.72 -2.77
N GLY A 136 -8.24 6.82 -4.06
CA GLY A 136 -9.58 6.57 -4.58
C GLY A 136 -9.86 5.09 -4.89
N TYR A 137 -8.86 4.36 -5.35
CA TYR A 137 -9.01 2.97 -5.82
C TYR A 137 -8.22 1.96 -5.00
N ASN A 138 -7.59 2.40 -3.90
CA ASN A 138 -6.83 1.56 -2.98
C ASN A 138 -5.69 0.79 -3.67
N TRP A 139 -5.04 1.43 -4.65
CA TRP A 139 -3.84 0.88 -5.25
C TRP A 139 -2.66 1.02 -4.29
N LYS A 140 -1.77 0.03 -4.29
CA LYS A 140 -0.55 0.09 -3.48
C LYS A 140 0.48 1.07 -4.06
N TYR A 141 0.58 1.08 -5.39
CA TYR A 141 1.44 1.96 -6.16
C TYR A 141 0.60 2.58 -7.26
N GLY A 142 0.81 3.85 -7.54
CA GLY A 142 0.18 4.51 -8.69
C GLY A 142 0.77 4.02 -10.03
N PRO A 143 0.13 4.33 -11.17
CA PRO A 143 0.65 4.04 -12.49
C PRO A 143 2.13 4.41 -12.71
N PHE A 144 2.56 5.62 -12.33
CA PHE A 144 3.91 6.09 -12.62
C PHE A 144 4.94 5.49 -11.66
N GLU A 145 4.58 5.28 -10.39
CA GLU A 145 5.37 4.47 -9.45
C GLU A 145 5.56 3.02 -9.97
N MET A 146 4.52 2.43 -10.56
CA MET A 146 4.63 1.10 -11.18
C MET A 146 5.50 1.10 -12.43
N ILE A 147 5.43 2.13 -13.27
CA ILE A 147 6.31 2.26 -14.42
C ILE A 147 7.78 2.39 -13.97
N ASP A 148 8.05 3.16 -12.92
CA ASP A 148 9.40 3.25 -12.34
C ASP A 148 9.88 1.90 -11.78
N ALA A 149 8.99 1.12 -11.17
CA ALA A 149 9.30 -0.23 -10.68
C ALA A 149 9.57 -1.24 -11.80
N LEU A 150 8.95 -1.06 -12.98
CA LEU A 150 9.26 -1.82 -14.21
C LEU A 150 10.58 -1.35 -14.85
N GLY A 151 10.90 -0.06 -14.67
CA GLY A 151 11.92 0.67 -15.41
C GLY A 151 11.31 1.31 -16.66
N ALA A 152 11.17 2.64 -16.64
CA ALA A 152 10.45 3.40 -17.67
C ALA A 152 10.98 3.15 -19.10
N LYS A 153 12.31 3.16 -19.28
CA LYS A 153 12.94 2.82 -20.57
C LYS A 153 12.57 1.43 -21.06
N TRP A 154 12.72 0.43 -20.19
CA TRP A 154 12.40 -0.96 -20.53
C TRP A 154 10.92 -1.10 -20.90
N PHE A 155 10.04 -0.43 -20.16
CA PHE A 155 8.61 -0.42 -20.43
C PHE A 155 8.30 0.18 -21.81
N ALA A 156 8.85 1.37 -22.11
CA ALA A 156 8.69 2.04 -23.41
C ALA A 156 9.22 1.18 -24.57
N GLU A 157 10.40 0.57 -24.43
CA GLU A 157 10.96 -0.33 -25.44
C GLU A 157 10.08 -1.57 -25.67
N LYS A 158 9.53 -2.15 -24.61
CA LYS A 158 8.66 -3.32 -24.72
C LYS A 158 7.32 -2.98 -25.37
N LEU A 159 6.72 -1.83 -25.05
CA LEU A 159 5.54 -1.33 -25.76
C LEU A 159 5.81 -1.20 -27.26
N GLY A 160 6.92 -0.55 -27.64
CA GLY A 160 7.30 -0.37 -29.05
C GLY A 160 7.50 -1.69 -29.79
N LYS A 161 8.15 -2.68 -29.17
CA LYS A 161 8.35 -4.03 -29.75
C LYS A 161 7.03 -4.77 -30.00
N GLU A 162 6.00 -4.48 -29.21
CA GLU A 162 4.68 -5.12 -29.31
C GLU A 162 3.68 -4.28 -30.13
N GLY A 163 4.13 -3.20 -30.76
CA GLY A 163 3.28 -2.33 -31.58
C GLY A 163 2.28 -1.50 -30.77
N ILE A 164 2.49 -1.38 -29.45
CA ILE A 164 1.71 -0.48 -28.60
C ILE A 164 2.34 0.92 -28.68
N ALA A 165 1.53 1.93 -28.96
CA ALA A 165 2.01 3.31 -29.04
C ALA A 165 2.64 3.75 -27.70
N VAL A 166 3.87 4.26 -27.75
CA VAL A 166 4.58 4.75 -26.57
C VAL A 166 4.08 6.17 -26.24
N PRO A 167 3.49 6.41 -25.06
CA PRO A 167 3.02 7.74 -24.65
C PRO A 167 4.10 8.82 -24.72
N ALA A 168 3.72 10.04 -25.09
CA ALA A 168 4.68 11.14 -25.30
C ALA A 168 5.51 11.47 -24.05
N ILE A 169 4.90 11.38 -22.85
CA ILE A 169 5.60 11.63 -21.60
C ILE A 169 6.71 10.60 -21.33
N LEU A 170 6.51 9.34 -21.73
CA LEU A 170 7.52 8.28 -21.65
C LEU A 170 8.68 8.52 -22.64
N GLN A 171 8.36 9.00 -23.85
CA GLN A 171 9.38 9.36 -24.83
C GLN A 171 10.25 10.53 -24.33
N LYS A 172 9.62 11.56 -23.74
CA LYS A 172 10.32 12.70 -23.13
C LYS A 172 11.19 12.30 -21.94
N LEU A 173 10.72 11.35 -21.13
CA LEU A 173 11.46 10.87 -19.96
C LEU A 173 12.76 10.14 -20.34
N GLY A 174 12.77 9.42 -21.46
CA GLY A 174 13.94 8.69 -21.93
C GLY A 174 14.34 7.56 -20.99
N ASP A 175 15.56 7.62 -20.45
CA ASP A 175 16.10 6.65 -19.50
C ASP A 175 15.93 7.05 -18.02
N GLY A 176 15.23 8.16 -17.77
CA GLY A 176 14.92 8.66 -16.44
C GLY A 176 13.85 7.85 -15.69
N LYS A 177 13.41 8.42 -14.55
CA LYS A 177 12.33 7.92 -13.70
C LYS A 177 11.29 9.01 -13.50
N PHE A 178 10.02 8.65 -13.35
CA PHE A 178 8.99 9.63 -13.04
C PHE A 178 9.20 10.27 -11.68
N TYR A 179 9.74 9.53 -10.71
CA TYR A 179 10.04 10.06 -9.39
C TYR A 179 11.52 10.00 -9.04
N ARG A 180 11.98 11.04 -8.34
CA ARG A 180 13.32 11.09 -7.78
C ARG A 180 13.35 11.79 -6.43
N ILE A 181 14.45 11.61 -5.73
CA ILE A 181 14.80 12.40 -4.55
C ILE A 181 16.01 13.23 -4.94
N GLU A 182 15.89 14.56 -4.85
CA GLU A 182 16.99 15.48 -5.11
C GLU A 182 17.00 16.55 -4.02
N ASN A 183 18.17 16.78 -3.41
CA ASN A 183 18.34 17.78 -2.33
C ASN A 183 17.31 17.64 -1.18
N GLY A 184 17.01 16.40 -0.79
CA GLY A 184 16.05 16.10 0.29
C GLY A 184 14.59 16.33 -0.09
N ARG A 185 14.27 16.57 -1.36
CA ARG A 185 12.90 16.78 -1.85
C ARG A 185 12.46 15.64 -2.75
N TYR A 186 11.22 15.22 -2.57
CA TYR A 186 10.56 14.26 -3.45
C TYR A 186 10.02 15.01 -4.67
N GLN A 187 10.45 14.59 -5.86
CA GLN A 187 10.13 15.26 -7.12
C GLN A 187 9.46 14.32 -8.11
N TYR A 188 8.61 14.89 -8.98
CA TYR A 188 7.99 14.19 -10.09
C TYR A 188 8.40 14.81 -11.44
N PHE A 189 8.43 14.01 -12.50
CA PHE A 189 8.68 14.46 -13.87
C PHE A 189 7.40 15.01 -14.50
N GLY A 190 7.45 16.26 -14.95
CA GLY A 190 6.33 16.99 -15.54
C GLY A 190 6.19 16.81 -17.06
N THR A 191 5.04 17.20 -17.58
CA THR A 191 4.75 17.21 -19.04
C THR A 191 5.61 18.22 -19.80
N ASP A 192 6.19 19.20 -19.10
CA ASP A 192 7.16 20.18 -19.58
C ASP A 192 8.59 19.62 -19.74
N GLY A 193 8.83 18.38 -19.30
CA GLY A 193 10.13 17.73 -19.37
C GLY A 193 11.08 18.11 -18.24
N GLN A 194 10.58 18.74 -17.18
CA GLN A 194 11.36 19.11 -15.99
C GLN A 194 10.88 18.34 -14.77
N TYR A 195 11.68 18.36 -13.71
CA TYR A 195 11.26 17.81 -12.41
C TYR A 195 10.75 18.93 -11.52
N HIS A 196 9.65 18.63 -10.82
CA HIS A 196 8.98 19.56 -9.92
C HIS A 196 8.91 18.95 -8.53
N ASP A 197 9.06 19.78 -7.51
CA ASP A 197 8.88 19.35 -6.13
C ASP A 197 7.41 18.94 -5.89
N VAL A 198 7.20 17.82 -5.20
CA VAL A 198 5.88 17.45 -4.71
C VAL A 198 5.50 18.40 -3.58
N VAL A 199 4.46 19.18 -3.79
CA VAL A 199 3.90 20.09 -2.79
C VAL A 199 2.74 19.40 -2.09
N ARG A 200 2.83 19.26 -0.77
CA ARG A 200 1.72 18.74 0.05
C ARG A 200 0.65 19.82 0.23
N PRO A 201 -0.65 19.47 0.20
CA PRO A 201 -1.70 20.40 0.59
C PRO A 201 -1.50 20.93 2.01
N GLU A 202 -2.09 22.09 2.30
CA GLU A 202 -2.06 22.66 3.65
C GLU A 202 -2.60 21.66 4.69
N GLY A 203 -1.88 21.52 5.80
CA GLY A 203 -2.21 20.58 6.88
C GLY A 203 -1.79 19.12 6.62
N VAL A 204 -1.24 18.79 5.45
CA VAL A 204 -0.72 17.46 5.16
C VAL A 204 0.78 17.41 5.45
N LEU A 205 1.15 16.58 6.42
CA LEU A 205 2.53 16.29 6.77
C LEU A 205 2.77 14.79 6.67
N LEU A 206 3.74 14.38 5.86
CA LEU A 206 4.15 12.98 5.75
C LEU A 206 5.50 12.79 6.42
N LEU A 207 5.62 11.72 7.21
CA LEU A 207 6.86 11.39 7.89
C LEU A 207 7.96 11.06 6.85
N ARG A 208 7.60 10.50 5.68
CA ARG A 208 8.54 10.30 4.57
C ARG A 208 9.26 11.58 4.18
N ASP A 209 8.56 12.71 4.09
CA ASP A 209 9.17 13.96 3.62
C ASP A 209 10.14 14.52 4.68
N ILE A 210 9.82 14.34 5.96
CA ILE A 210 10.70 14.68 7.09
C ILE A 210 11.98 13.83 7.03
N ARG A 211 11.84 12.52 6.78
CA ARG A 211 12.97 11.58 6.66
C ARG A 211 13.90 11.89 5.49
N LEU A 212 13.43 12.57 4.45
CA LEU A 212 14.27 12.98 3.31
C LEU A 212 15.11 14.22 3.60
N SER A 213 14.66 15.06 4.55
CA SER A 213 15.21 16.40 4.78
C SER A 213 15.83 16.60 6.17
N SER A 214 15.72 15.62 7.06
CA SER A 214 16.22 15.70 8.43
C SER A 214 16.75 14.36 8.93
N GLU A 215 17.57 14.41 9.97
CA GLU A 215 17.94 13.23 10.76
C GLU A 215 17.05 13.16 12.00
N PRO A 216 16.77 11.95 12.53
CA PRO A 216 15.99 11.82 13.74
C PRO A 216 16.76 12.41 14.93
N LEU A 217 16.05 13.06 15.83
CA LEU A 217 16.58 13.61 17.08
C LEU A 217 17.27 12.51 17.92
N MET A 218 16.70 11.30 17.88
CA MET A 218 17.28 10.10 18.45
C MET A 218 16.71 8.86 17.76
N LYS A 219 17.52 7.80 17.64
CA LYS A 219 17.12 6.51 17.08
C LYS A 219 17.83 5.35 17.75
N ASN A 220 17.23 4.17 17.70
CA ASN A 220 17.88 2.89 17.96
C ASN A 220 17.45 1.87 16.90
N ALA A 221 17.62 0.56 17.12
CA ALA A 221 17.31 -0.43 16.09
C ALA A 221 15.80 -0.63 15.85
N SER A 222 14.95 -0.17 16.78
CA SER A 222 13.51 -0.49 16.79
C SER A 222 12.60 0.73 16.78
N ALA A 223 13.13 1.94 16.99
CA ALA A 223 12.38 3.18 16.89
C ALA A 223 13.25 4.38 16.50
N SER A 224 12.58 5.42 15.99
CA SER A 224 13.16 6.73 15.69
C SER A 224 12.25 7.83 16.23
N VAL A 225 12.85 8.96 16.64
CA VAL A 225 12.12 10.14 17.12
C VAL A 225 12.47 11.31 16.23
N TRP A 226 11.45 11.92 15.64
CA TRP A 226 11.60 12.98 14.66
C TRP A 226 11.08 14.29 15.24
N ASP A 227 11.76 15.40 14.98
CA ASP A 227 11.15 16.72 15.15
C ASP A 227 10.26 16.97 13.92
N ILE A 228 8.96 17.14 14.16
CA ILE A 228 7.99 17.36 13.10
C ILE A 228 7.52 18.81 13.00
N GLY A 229 8.23 19.72 13.68
CA GLY A 229 7.90 21.14 13.74
C GLY A 229 6.99 21.50 14.92
N ASP A 230 6.78 22.80 15.12
CA ASP A 230 5.91 23.37 16.16
C ASP A 230 6.20 22.94 17.61
N GLY A 231 7.40 22.42 17.87
CA GLY A 231 7.78 21.83 19.15
C GLY A 231 7.12 20.47 19.40
N VAL A 232 6.74 19.75 18.35
CA VAL A 232 6.11 18.43 18.43
C VAL A 232 7.10 17.37 17.95
N LEU A 233 7.21 16.27 18.71
CA LEU A 233 8.00 15.11 18.31
C LEU A 233 7.10 14.01 17.73
N CYS A 234 7.61 13.23 16.78
CA CYS A 234 6.98 12.00 16.31
C CYS A 234 7.81 10.78 16.70
N PHE A 235 7.20 9.86 17.45
CA PHE A 235 7.75 8.55 17.78
C PHE A 235 7.35 7.52 16.72
N GLU A 236 8.32 7.08 15.92
CA GLU A 236 8.16 6.10 14.85
C GLU A 236 8.67 4.74 15.31
N HIS A 237 7.82 3.71 15.23
CA HIS A 237 8.27 2.32 15.33
C HIS A 237 8.91 1.91 14.01
N THR A 238 10.10 1.30 14.09
CA THR A 238 10.85 0.82 12.92
C THR A 238 11.21 -0.66 12.98
N SER A 239 10.79 -1.35 14.05
CA SER A 239 10.94 -2.80 14.18
C SER A 239 10.11 -3.54 13.11
N LYS A 240 10.42 -4.82 12.89
CA LYS A 240 9.69 -5.63 11.91
C LYS A 240 8.21 -5.71 12.29
N MET A 241 7.32 -5.30 11.39
CA MET A 241 5.87 -5.20 11.63
C MET A 241 5.49 -4.27 12.79
N ASN A 242 6.38 -3.32 13.14
CA ASN A 242 6.20 -2.35 14.20
C ASN A 242 5.86 -3.01 15.56
N THR A 243 6.44 -4.17 15.82
CA THR A 243 6.25 -4.94 17.06
C THR A 243 7.05 -4.38 18.23
N PHE A 244 6.55 -4.53 19.45
CA PHE A 244 7.22 -4.08 20.67
C PHE A 244 8.37 -5.00 21.09
N ASP A 245 9.49 -4.38 21.45
CA ASP A 245 10.67 -4.94 22.11
C ASP A 245 11.19 -3.94 23.17
N GLU A 246 12.23 -4.33 23.92
CA GLU A 246 12.83 -3.50 24.98
C GLU A 246 13.37 -2.16 24.44
N GLN A 247 13.88 -2.13 23.20
CA GLN A 247 14.43 -0.92 22.58
C GLN A 247 13.35 0.12 22.32
N ILE A 248 12.12 -0.29 21.97
CA ILE A 248 10.99 0.64 21.88
C ILE A 248 10.69 1.26 23.23
N PHE A 249 10.66 0.47 24.31
CA PHE A 249 10.36 0.97 25.66
C PHE A 249 11.43 1.96 26.14
N GLU A 250 12.71 1.64 25.93
CA GLU A 250 13.82 2.51 26.28
C GLU A 250 13.73 3.87 25.55
N LEU A 251 13.52 3.85 24.23
CA LEU A 251 13.44 5.08 23.46
C LEU A 251 12.19 5.88 23.80
N LEU A 252 11.07 5.23 24.12
CA LEU A 252 9.84 5.90 24.54
C LEU A 252 10.06 6.64 25.86
N HIS A 253 10.69 6.00 26.85
CA HIS A 253 11.07 6.65 28.10
C HIS A 253 12.02 7.83 27.87
N LYS A 254 13.01 7.67 26.99
CA LYS A 254 13.93 8.76 26.63
C LYS A 254 13.20 9.92 25.94
N SER A 255 12.21 9.63 25.09
CA SER A 255 11.38 10.63 24.43
C SER A 255 10.57 11.44 25.44
N ILE A 256 9.91 10.76 26.38
CA ILE A 256 9.15 11.41 27.45
C ILE A 256 10.06 12.31 28.29
N LYS A 257 11.24 11.81 28.67
CA LYS A 257 12.23 12.61 29.42
C LYS A 257 12.72 13.82 28.63
N THR A 258 12.88 13.69 27.32
CA THR A 258 13.35 14.78 26.45
C THR A 258 12.33 15.91 26.33
N ILE A 259 11.03 15.58 26.33
CA ILE A 259 9.95 16.58 26.34
C ILE A 259 9.81 17.22 27.73
N GLY A 260 10.04 16.45 28.80
CA GLY A 260 10.03 16.96 30.17
C GLY A 260 8.61 17.34 30.61
N ASP A 261 8.40 18.59 31.02
CA ASP A 261 7.11 19.12 31.48
C ASP A 261 6.26 19.76 30.36
N GLY A 262 6.71 19.65 29.10
CA GLY A 262 6.02 20.21 27.93
C GLY A 262 6.10 21.72 27.78
N LYS A 263 6.88 22.42 28.63
CA LYS A 263 7.07 23.88 28.56
C LYS A 263 8.40 24.29 27.94
N GLY A 264 9.25 23.32 27.60
CA GLY A 264 10.55 23.53 26.99
C GLY A 264 10.49 23.65 25.47
N GLN A 265 11.55 23.17 24.80
CA GLN A 265 11.65 23.14 23.34
C GLN A 265 10.54 22.31 22.70
N TYR A 266 10.18 21.18 23.33
CA TYR A 266 9.14 20.29 22.87
C TYR A 266 7.97 20.30 23.86
N LYS A 267 6.76 20.23 23.31
CA LYS A 267 5.50 20.40 24.04
C LYS A 267 4.51 19.27 23.85
N ALA A 268 4.75 18.35 22.91
CA ALA A 268 3.84 17.24 22.61
C ALA A 268 4.55 16.07 21.91
N LEU A 269 3.89 14.91 21.92
CA LEU A 269 4.35 13.69 21.24
C LEU A 269 3.25 13.13 20.34
N VAL A 270 3.60 12.81 19.10
CA VAL A 270 2.79 12.05 18.16
C VAL A 270 3.35 10.63 18.05
N ILE A 271 2.50 9.61 18.10
CA ILE A 271 2.90 8.23 17.81
C ILE A 271 2.36 7.85 16.44
N TYR A 272 3.25 7.70 15.48
CA TYR A 272 2.90 7.50 14.07
C TYR A 272 3.98 6.74 13.31
N ASN A 273 3.58 5.96 12.32
CA ASN A 273 4.47 5.38 11.32
C ASN A 273 3.73 5.19 9.99
N GLU A 274 4.48 5.13 8.90
CA GLU A 274 3.94 4.93 7.54
C GLU A 274 3.96 3.46 7.11
N GLY A 275 3.93 2.53 8.08
CA GLY A 275 3.81 1.10 7.82
C GLY A 275 2.40 0.72 7.38
N SER A 276 2.25 -0.48 6.78
CA SER A 276 0.92 -1.00 6.41
C SER A 276 0.04 -1.34 7.62
N ASN A 277 0.65 -1.47 8.80
CA ASN A 277 -0.02 -1.66 10.07
C ASN A 277 0.70 -0.81 11.12
N PHE A 278 -0.05 -0.17 12.00
CA PHE A 278 0.48 0.61 13.09
C PHE A 278 1.36 -0.24 14.01
N SER A 279 0.87 -1.41 14.43
CA SER A 279 1.65 -2.40 15.18
C SER A 279 0.98 -3.77 15.21
N ALA A 280 1.77 -4.82 15.01
CA ALA A 280 1.34 -6.20 15.23
C ALA A 280 1.37 -6.65 16.72
N GLY A 281 1.70 -5.74 17.66
CA GLY A 281 1.77 -6.04 19.08
C GLY A 281 3.14 -6.51 19.54
N ALA A 282 3.20 -7.42 20.51
CA ALA A 282 4.47 -7.97 20.98
C ALA A 282 5.14 -8.81 19.89
N ASN A 283 6.48 -8.87 19.90
CA ASN A 283 7.22 -9.79 19.04
C ASN A 283 7.02 -11.25 19.50
N LEU A 284 5.99 -11.92 18.96
CA LEU A 284 5.66 -13.30 19.32
C LEU A 284 6.82 -14.29 19.06
N GLY A 285 7.66 -14.05 18.06
CA GLY A 285 8.81 -14.91 17.78
C GLY A 285 9.80 -14.91 18.94
N LEU A 286 10.10 -13.73 19.49
CA LEU A 286 10.97 -13.57 20.65
C LEU A 286 10.33 -14.13 21.92
N ALA A 287 9.03 -13.86 22.14
CA ALA A 287 8.30 -14.37 23.30
C ALA A 287 8.24 -15.91 23.33
N MET A 288 7.92 -16.53 22.19
CA MET A 288 7.88 -17.99 22.07
C MET A 288 9.26 -18.62 22.28
N PHE A 289 10.33 -17.98 21.76
CA PHE A 289 11.69 -18.43 22.03
C PHE A 289 11.98 -18.43 23.54
N ALA A 290 11.77 -17.30 24.22
CA ALA A 290 12.03 -17.16 25.66
C ALA A 290 11.24 -18.17 26.50
N ILE A 291 9.95 -18.38 26.19
CA ILE A 291 9.09 -19.36 26.86
C ILE A 291 9.63 -20.78 26.66
N ASN A 292 10.00 -21.15 25.43
CA ASN A 292 10.48 -22.50 25.12
C ASN A 292 11.80 -22.86 25.83
N VAL A 293 12.65 -21.87 26.09
CA VAL A 293 13.90 -22.05 26.86
C VAL A 293 13.75 -21.71 28.35
N ALA A 294 12.50 -21.56 28.84
CA ALA A 294 12.16 -21.29 30.23
C ALA A 294 12.81 -20.01 30.83
N LEU A 295 13.04 -18.99 29.99
CA LEU A 295 13.52 -17.66 30.40
C LEU A 295 12.39 -16.81 30.98
N TRP A 296 11.73 -17.31 32.03
CA TRP A 296 10.61 -16.64 32.69
C TRP A 296 10.94 -15.24 33.24
N PRO A 297 12.11 -15.00 33.85
CA PRO A 297 12.47 -13.67 34.33
C PRO A 297 12.51 -12.63 33.21
N GLN A 298 13.00 -13.01 32.01
CA GLN A 298 13.05 -12.11 30.86
C GLN A 298 11.64 -11.82 30.31
N VAL A 299 10.74 -12.80 30.33
CA VAL A 299 9.33 -12.59 29.94
C VAL A 299 8.65 -11.63 30.92
N GLU A 300 8.86 -11.81 32.23
CA GLU A 300 8.33 -10.91 33.25
C GLU A 300 8.89 -9.50 33.10
N GLU A 301 10.21 -9.36 32.93
CA GLU A 301 10.87 -8.07 32.71
C GLU A 301 10.31 -7.34 31.48
N PHE A 302 10.08 -8.06 30.37
CA PHE A 302 9.47 -7.51 29.17
C PHE A 302 8.05 -6.97 29.43
N VAL A 303 7.20 -7.76 30.11
CA VAL A 303 5.82 -7.35 30.44
C VAL A 303 5.82 -6.14 31.37
N VAL A 304 6.62 -6.18 32.44
CA VAL A 304 6.74 -5.09 33.41
C VAL A 304 7.31 -3.83 32.74
N GLY A 305 8.29 -3.98 31.87
CA GLY A 305 8.89 -2.89 31.10
C GLY A 305 7.87 -2.20 30.20
N GLY A 306 7.08 -2.97 29.44
CA GLY A 306 6.02 -2.43 28.60
C GLY A 306 4.94 -1.70 29.40
N GLN A 307 4.47 -2.28 30.50
CA GLN A 307 3.50 -1.62 31.39
C GLN A 307 4.03 -0.31 31.94
N LYS A 308 5.28 -0.27 32.41
CA LYS A 308 5.92 0.97 32.88
C LYS A 308 6.02 2.02 31.78
N ALA A 309 6.38 1.62 30.56
CA ALA A 309 6.49 2.53 29.42
C ALA A 309 5.13 3.15 29.04
N PHE A 310 4.07 2.34 28.96
CA PHE A 310 2.73 2.84 28.64
C PHE A 310 2.13 3.67 29.77
N MET A 311 2.38 3.33 31.03
CA MET A 311 1.94 4.15 32.17
C MET A 311 2.67 5.48 32.23
N ALA A 312 3.97 5.51 31.89
CA ALA A 312 4.73 6.76 31.79
C ALA A 312 4.19 7.65 30.66
N LEU A 313 3.79 7.05 29.54
CA LEU A 313 3.12 7.76 28.44
C LEU A 313 1.76 8.33 28.89
N LYS A 314 0.93 7.52 29.56
CA LYS A 314 -0.41 7.90 30.02
C LYS A 314 -0.43 9.06 31.01
N PHE A 315 0.61 9.18 31.82
CA PHE A 315 0.77 10.24 32.81
C PHE A 315 1.82 11.28 32.41
N ALA A 316 2.19 11.33 31.13
CA ALA A 316 3.07 12.37 30.63
C ALA A 316 2.43 13.75 30.87
N PRO A 317 3.20 14.77 31.31
CA PRO A 317 2.67 16.10 31.61
C PRO A 317 2.44 16.96 30.34
N PHE A 318 2.33 16.33 29.18
CA PHE A 318 2.18 16.96 27.88
C PHE A 318 1.27 16.10 26.97
N PRO A 319 0.62 16.69 25.95
CA PRO A 319 -0.29 15.95 25.09
C PRO A 319 0.41 14.86 24.27
N VAL A 320 -0.20 13.68 24.27
CA VAL A 320 0.18 12.54 23.42
C VAL A 320 -0.96 12.20 22.46
N VAL A 321 -0.70 12.26 21.16
CA VAL A 321 -1.65 11.88 20.12
C VAL A 321 -1.12 10.66 19.36
N SER A 322 -1.94 9.61 19.24
CA SER A 322 -1.60 8.50 18.35
C SER A 322 -2.40 8.58 17.05
N ALA A 323 -1.75 8.27 15.92
CA ALA A 323 -2.38 8.26 14.60
C ALA A 323 -2.23 6.87 13.94
N PRO A 324 -2.99 5.85 14.36
CA PRO A 324 -2.83 4.51 13.81
C PRO A 324 -3.35 4.39 12.37
N SER A 325 -2.70 3.54 11.57
CA SER A 325 -3.19 3.07 10.27
C SER A 325 -3.11 1.55 10.20
N GLY A 326 -4.04 0.90 9.52
CA GLY A 326 -4.11 -0.57 9.45
C GLY A 326 -4.35 -1.22 10.82
N MET A 327 -3.68 -2.33 11.11
CA MET A 327 -3.86 -3.05 12.37
C MET A 327 -3.06 -2.44 13.55
N ALA A 328 -3.69 -2.37 14.72
CA ALA A 328 -3.08 -2.03 16.01
C ALA A 328 -3.44 -3.11 17.05
N LEU A 329 -2.61 -4.16 17.16
CA LEU A 329 -2.91 -5.37 17.93
C LEU A 329 -2.13 -5.42 19.25
N GLY A 330 -2.70 -6.01 20.30
CA GLY A 330 -2.00 -6.21 21.59
C GLY A 330 -1.40 -4.90 22.12
N GLY A 331 -0.09 -4.88 22.36
CA GLY A 331 0.66 -3.66 22.73
C GLY A 331 0.43 -2.46 21.80
N GLY A 332 0.12 -2.73 20.52
CA GLY A 332 -0.26 -1.72 19.55
C GLY A 332 -1.58 -1.03 19.87
N CYS A 333 -2.53 -1.74 20.47
CA CYS A 333 -3.76 -1.15 21.00
C CYS A 333 -3.51 -0.49 22.36
N GLU A 334 -2.70 -1.12 23.22
CA GLU A 334 -2.41 -0.60 24.57
C GLU A 334 -1.77 0.79 24.53
N ILE A 335 -0.82 1.04 23.61
CA ILE A 335 -0.20 2.37 23.47
C ILE A 335 -1.20 3.44 22.97
N LEU A 336 -2.20 3.05 22.17
CA LEU A 336 -3.27 3.96 21.74
C LEU A 336 -4.15 4.35 22.93
N LEU A 337 -4.51 3.37 23.78
CA LEU A 337 -5.30 3.60 25.00
C LEU A 337 -4.52 4.43 26.05
N ALA A 338 -3.19 4.37 26.00
CA ALA A 338 -2.31 5.20 26.81
C ALA A 338 -2.21 6.66 26.31
N SER A 339 -2.62 6.95 25.07
CA SER A 339 -2.60 8.32 24.52
C SER A 339 -3.74 9.19 25.05
N ASP A 340 -3.62 10.50 24.92
CA ASP A 340 -4.69 11.46 25.26
C ASP A 340 -5.76 11.54 24.18
N ALA A 341 -5.34 11.40 22.92
CA ALA A 341 -6.21 11.35 21.75
C ALA A 341 -5.73 10.34 20.72
N VAL A 342 -6.68 9.82 19.93
CA VAL A 342 -6.43 8.91 18.81
C VAL A 342 -7.12 9.46 17.57
N GLN A 343 -6.37 9.61 16.47
CA GLN A 343 -6.88 10.00 15.16
C GLN A 343 -6.72 8.82 14.19
N ALA A 344 -7.82 8.16 13.83
CA ALA A 344 -7.85 6.94 13.01
C ALA A 344 -8.88 7.02 11.89
#